data_AF-A0A965Q339-F1
#
_entry.id   AF-A0A965Q339-F1
#
_cell.length_a   1.000
_cell.length_b   1.000
_cell.length_c   1.000
_cell.angle_alpha   90.00
_cell.angle_beta   90.00
_cell.angle_gamma   90.00
#
_symmetry.space_group_name_H-M   'P 1'
#
loop_
_entity.id
_entity.type
_entity.pdbx_description
1 polymer ?
#
loop_
_entity_poly.entity_id
_entity_poly.type
_entity_poly.pdbx_seq_one_letter_code
_entity_poly.pdbx_strand_id
1 'polypeptide(L)'
;MAPDHEEEETLTAWTVSTLYKKSVEDYDCLTKDGLEIIHKLGWRSGSWTVYTTDGRPPKFIFTQMPGGNGSKDCLDILDNYGNIKDVELNMNCDGCWVEIEWPENLDEDEQERLQELIDEDGIEALEEQEDWAMESTTYIWGPILIEGENGYRKIIVADDDGNISEYKEEHNK
;
A
#
# COMPACT_ATOMS: atom_id res chain seq x y z
N MET A 1 27.55 -14.08 -34.54
CA MET A 1 26.78 -13.58 -33.39
C MET A 1 25.68 -14.60 -33.16
N ALA A 2 25.77 -15.37 -32.07
CA ALA A 2 24.61 -16.13 -31.62
C ALA A 2 23.56 -15.12 -31.13
N PRO A 3 22.26 -15.35 -31.35
CA PRO A 3 21.25 -14.54 -30.69
C PRO A 3 21.41 -14.76 -29.18
N ASP A 4 21.55 -13.66 -28.44
CA ASP A 4 21.36 -13.68 -26.99
C ASP A 4 19.94 -14.20 -26.75
N HIS A 5 19.84 -15.39 -26.16
CA HIS A 5 18.59 -15.87 -25.60
C HIS A 5 18.36 -15.06 -24.33
N GLU A 6 17.55 -14.02 -24.42
CA GLU A 6 16.93 -13.42 -23.23
C GLU A 6 16.10 -14.54 -22.57
N GLU A 7 16.56 -15.04 -21.43
CA GLU A 7 15.73 -15.90 -20.58
C GLU A 7 14.53 -15.05 -20.14
N GLU A 8 13.33 -15.41 -20.57
CA GLU A 8 12.10 -14.80 -20.06
C GLU A 8 12.06 -15.01 -18.54
N GLU A 9 12.16 -13.93 -17.77
CA GLU A 9 12.01 -13.99 -16.32
C GLU A 9 10.61 -14.54 -15.99
N THR A 10 10.55 -15.75 -15.45
CA THR A 10 9.28 -16.35 -15.02
C THR A 10 8.89 -15.77 -13.68
N LEU A 11 7.90 -14.87 -13.67
CA LEU A 11 7.33 -14.34 -12.44
C LEU A 11 6.39 -15.35 -11.79
N THR A 12 6.41 -15.39 -10.46
CA THR A 12 5.46 -16.17 -9.66
C THR A 12 4.53 -15.22 -8.91
N ALA A 13 3.22 -15.39 -9.12
CA ALA A 13 2.18 -14.59 -8.51
C ALA A 13 1.77 -15.15 -7.13
N TRP A 14 1.56 -14.25 -6.18
CA TRP A 14 1.10 -14.55 -4.82
C TRP A 14 -0.07 -13.65 -4.47
N THR A 15 -1.14 -14.22 -3.93
CA THR A 15 -2.24 -13.41 -3.38
C THR A 15 -1.89 -13.01 -1.97
N VAL A 16 -1.89 -11.70 -1.70
CA VAL A 16 -1.61 -11.11 -0.39
C VAL A 16 -2.85 -10.36 0.06
N SER A 17 -3.34 -10.63 1.28
CA SER A 17 -4.56 -9.99 1.79
C SER A 17 -4.54 -9.78 3.29
N THR A 18 -5.28 -8.77 3.75
CA THR A 18 -5.46 -8.50 5.18
C THR A 18 -6.48 -9.46 5.80
N LEU A 19 -6.13 -10.11 6.92
CA LEU A 19 -7.06 -11.00 7.63
C LEU A 19 -8.06 -10.24 8.51
N TYR A 20 -7.59 -9.16 9.14
CA TYR A 20 -8.41 -8.33 10.02
C TYR A 20 -9.03 -7.17 9.28
N LYS A 21 -10.12 -6.64 9.83
CA LYS A 21 -10.82 -5.47 9.28
C LYS A 21 -10.13 -4.16 9.74
N LYS A 22 -10.27 -3.10 8.95
CA LYS A 22 -9.72 -1.75 9.18
C LYS A 22 -8.21 -1.80 9.35
N SER A 23 -7.55 -2.23 8.28
CA SER A 23 -6.16 -2.70 8.27
C SER A 23 -5.40 -2.23 7.03
N VAL A 24 -5.96 -1.25 6.31
CA VAL A 24 -5.44 -0.73 5.05
C VAL A 24 -5.65 0.78 5.02
N GLU A 25 -4.60 1.52 4.70
CA GLU A 25 -4.66 2.94 4.40
C GLU A 25 -3.88 3.26 3.13
N ASP A 26 -4.49 4.03 2.22
CA ASP A 26 -3.80 4.62 1.07
C ASP A 26 -3.44 6.07 1.40
N TYR A 27 -2.26 6.47 0.98
CA TYR A 27 -1.67 7.79 1.16
C TYR A 27 -1.30 8.31 -0.22
N ASP A 28 -1.98 9.33 -0.70
CA ASP A 28 -1.61 10.06 -1.91
C ASP A 28 -0.90 11.35 -1.50
N CYS A 29 0.40 11.43 -1.78
CA CYS A 29 1.19 12.62 -1.56
C CYS A 29 1.24 13.44 -2.85
N LEU A 30 0.59 14.61 -2.85
CA LEU A 30 0.56 15.51 -3.99
C LEU A 30 1.52 16.67 -3.75
N THR A 31 2.43 16.91 -4.67
CA THR A 31 3.43 17.99 -4.57
C THR A 31 3.37 18.95 -5.75
N LYS A 32 3.42 20.25 -5.47
CA LYS A 32 3.47 21.32 -6.47
C LYS A 32 4.12 22.57 -5.89
N ASP A 33 5.12 23.12 -6.57
CA ASP A 33 5.76 24.39 -6.20
C ASP A 33 6.25 24.49 -4.73
N GLY A 34 6.64 23.36 -4.13
CA GLY A 34 7.07 23.28 -2.72
C GLY A 34 5.93 23.20 -1.70
N LEU A 35 4.68 23.08 -2.17
CA LEU A 35 3.52 22.70 -1.39
C LEU A 35 3.34 21.18 -1.41
N GLU A 36 2.76 20.65 -0.34
CA GLU A 36 2.47 19.23 -0.16
C GLU A 36 1.04 19.09 0.39
N ILE A 37 0.20 18.34 -0.32
CA ILE A 37 -1.12 17.89 0.15
C ILE A 37 -1.03 16.40 0.42
N ILE A 38 -1.51 15.95 1.57
CA ILE A 38 -1.59 14.51 1.89
C ILE A 38 -3.05 14.10 1.93
N HIS A 39 -3.46 13.25 1.00
CA HIS A 39 -4.79 12.65 0.98
C HIS A 39 -4.70 11.21 1.51
N LYS A 40 -5.55 10.89 2.48
CA LYS A 40 -5.55 9.59 3.17
C LYS A 40 -6.91 8.92 3.06
N LEU A 41 -6.90 7.65 2.70
CA LEU A 41 -8.09 6.82 2.54
C LEU A 41 -7.98 5.58 3.42
N GLY A 42 -8.97 5.37 4.29
CA GLY A 42 -9.05 4.16 5.10
C GLY A 42 -9.95 3.09 4.48
N TRP A 43 -9.45 1.87 4.35
CA TRP A 43 -10.23 0.72 3.88
C TRP A 43 -10.36 -0.36 4.95
N ARG A 44 -11.45 -1.13 4.89
CA ARG A 44 -11.64 -2.22 5.85
C ARG A 44 -10.80 -3.44 5.54
N SER A 45 -10.46 -3.69 4.29
CA SER A 45 -9.58 -4.79 3.92
C SER A 45 -9.14 -4.60 2.49
N GLY A 46 -8.05 -5.24 2.11
CA GLY A 46 -7.55 -5.23 0.75
C GLY A 46 -6.92 -6.55 0.36
N SER A 47 -6.73 -6.71 -0.95
CA SER A 47 -6.06 -7.85 -1.57
C SER A 47 -5.23 -7.37 -2.76
N TRP A 48 -4.04 -7.94 -2.90
CA TRP A 48 -3.06 -7.63 -3.94
C TRP A 48 -2.50 -8.92 -4.55
N THR A 49 -2.10 -8.84 -5.80
CA THR A 49 -1.27 -9.84 -6.45
C THR A 49 0.17 -9.35 -6.45
N VAL A 50 1.05 -10.09 -5.77
CA VAL A 50 2.47 -9.77 -5.63
C VAL A 50 3.27 -10.71 -6.50
N TYR A 51 4.08 -10.16 -7.40
CA TYR A 51 4.92 -10.91 -8.32
C TYR A 51 6.34 -11.01 -7.79
N THR A 52 6.90 -12.22 -7.82
CA THR A 52 8.27 -12.51 -7.34
C THR A 52 9.13 -13.12 -8.44
N THR A 53 10.44 -12.88 -8.36
CA THR A 53 11.41 -13.31 -9.39
C THR A 53 12.07 -14.67 -9.12
N ASP A 54 11.91 -15.23 -7.91
CA ASP A 54 12.65 -16.43 -7.47
C ASP A 54 11.76 -17.65 -7.18
N GLY A 55 10.46 -17.56 -7.49
CA GLY A 55 9.49 -18.62 -7.23
C GLY A 55 9.21 -18.89 -5.75
N ARG A 56 9.68 -18.01 -4.85
CA ARG A 56 9.44 -18.10 -3.40
C ARG A 56 8.44 -17.03 -2.97
N PRO A 57 7.77 -17.21 -1.81
CA PRO A 57 6.87 -16.21 -1.27
C PRO A 57 7.55 -14.84 -1.14
N PRO A 58 6.78 -13.73 -1.22
CA PRO A 58 7.33 -12.39 -1.08
C PRO A 58 7.99 -12.18 0.28
N LYS A 59 9.12 -11.48 0.26
CA LYS A 59 9.89 -11.12 1.47
C LYS A 59 9.62 -9.67 1.84
N PHE A 60 8.65 -9.49 2.72
CA PHE A 60 8.30 -8.18 3.24
C PHE A 60 9.27 -7.69 4.32
N ILE A 61 9.28 -6.38 4.51
CA ILE A 61 9.96 -5.70 5.62
C ILE A 61 8.89 -4.86 6.32
N PHE A 62 8.64 -5.11 7.61
CA PHE A 62 7.74 -4.25 8.36
C PHE A 62 8.41 -2.90 8.65
N THR A 63 7.61 -1.86 8.49
CA THR A 63 7.95 -0.46 8.67
C THR A 63 7.00 0.19 9.66
N GLN A 64 7.32 1.44 10.03
CA GLN A 64 6.48 2.27 10.86
C GLN A 64 5.41 2.94 10.01
N MET A 65 4.18 2.99 10.55
CA MET A 65 3.12 3.83 9.98
C MET A 65 3.46 5.31 10.17
N PRO A 66 3.40 6.16 9.13
CA PRO A 66 3.47 7.61 9.30
C PRO A 66 2.41 8.10 10.30
N GLY A 67 2.80 8.88 11.30
CA GLY A 67 1.90 9.35 12.37
C GLY A 67 1.45 8.27 13.37
N GLY A 68 1.94 7.03 13.24
CA GLY A 68 1.64 5.93 14.15
C GLY A 68 2.34 6.00 15.51
N ASN A 69 2.31 4.88 16.25
CA ASN A 69 2.92 4.76 17.58
C ASN A 69 4.45 4.51 17.55
N GLY A 70 5.06 4.46 16.37
CA GLY A 70 6.48 4.14 16.18
C GLY A 70 6.81 2.63 16.18
N SER A 71 5.82 1.75 16.29
CA SER A 71 6.02 0.30 16.08
C SER A 71 6.27 -0.01 14.61
N LYS A 72 7.08 -1.04 14.33
CA LYS A 72 7.31 -1.55 12.98
C LYS A 72 6.35 -2.71 12.69
N ASP A 73 5.06 -2.40 12.58
CA ASP A 73 3.98 -3.38 12.47
C ASP A 73 3.11 -3.22 11.22
N CYS A 74 3.55 -2.38 10.29
CA CYS A 74 2.88 -2.11 9.02
C CYS A 74 3.75 -2.52 7.84
N LEU A 75 3.15 -2.90 6.72
CA LEU A 75 3.83 -3.06 5.44
C LEU A 75 3.40 -1.93 4.52
N ASP A 76 4.37 -1.30 3.86
CA ASP A 76 4.08 -0.64 2.59
C ASP A 76 3.99 -1.75 1.52
N ILE A 77 2.77 -2.03 1.05
CA ILE A 77 2.54 -3.15 0.12
C ILE A 77 2.96 -2.81 -1.31
N LEU A 78 3.06 -1.52 -1.66
CA LEU A 78 3.47 -1.09 -3.00
C LEU A 78 4.99 -1.00 -3.13
N ASP A 79 5.70 -0.98 -1.99
CA ASP A 79 7.16 -0.94 -2.01
C ASP A 79 7.79 -2.29 -2.38
N ASN A 80 8.66 -2.26 -3.38
CA ASN A 80 9.24 -3.44 -4.01
C ASN A 80 10.58 -3.81 -3.35
N TYR A 81 10.50 -4.52 -2.22
CA TYR A 81 11.69 -5.04 -1.52
C TYR A 81 12.04 -6.49 -1.86
N GLY A 82 13.34 -6.80 -1.77
CA GLY A 82 13.83 -8.18 -1.73
C GLY A 82 13.63 -8.93 -3.06
N ASN A 83 12.70 -9.90 -3.07
CA ASN A 83 12.38 -10.70 -4.26
C ASN A 83 11.09 -10.26 -4.96
N ILE A 84 10.47 -9.16 -4.53
CA ILE A 84 9.26 -8.60 -5.14
C ILE A 84 9.65 -7.80 -6.38
N LYS A 85 8.95 -8.06 -7.48
CA LYS A 85 9.13 -7.37 -8.76
C LYS A 85 8.06 -6.31 -8.99
N ASP A 86 6.83 -6.65 -8.65
CA ASP A 86 5.66 -5.85 -8.94
C ASP A 86 4.50 -6.22 -8.02
N VAL A 87 3.56 -5.29 -7.86
CA VAL A 87 2.38 -5.43 -7.00
C VAL A 87 1.18 -4.82 -7.71
N GLU A 88 0.14 -5.63 -7.91
CA GLU A 88 -1.12 -5.20 -8.49
C GLU A 88 -2.23 -5.23 -7.44
N LEU A 89 -2.98 -4.14 -7.30
CA LEU A 89 -4.19 -4.13 -6.47
C LEU A 89 -5.26 -5.01 -7.11
N ASN A 90 -5.76 -6.01 -6.36
CA ASN A 90 -6.93 -6.78 -6.78
C ASN A 90 -8.22 -6.06 -6.37
N MET A 91 -8.31 -5.63 -5.10
CA MET A 91 -9.45 -4.89 -4.59
C MET A 91 -9.17 -4.29 -3.20
N ASN A 92 -9.78 -3.13 -2.95
CA ASN A 92 -10.05 -2.60 -1.62
C ASN A 92 -11.54 -2.72 -1.30
N CYS A 93 -11.89 -2.97 -0.04
CA CYS A 93 -13.26 -3.23 0.40
C CYS A 93 -13.74 -2.24 1.47
N ASP A 94 -14.95 -1.71 1.29
CA ASP A 94 -15.72 -0.91 2.26
C ASP A 94 -14.90 0.28 2.80
N GLY A 95 -14.68 1.29 1.95
CA GLY A 95 -14.02 2.55 2.33
C GLY A 95 -14.71 3.18 3.54
N CYS A 96 -13.93 3.58 4.54
CA CYS A 96 -14.47 3.90 5.86
C CYS A 96 -14.19 5.32 6.36
N TRP A 97 -13.20 6.02 5.80
CA TRP A 97 -12.95 7.43 6.04
C TRP A 97 -12.01 8.01 4.96
N VAL A 98 -12.04 9.34 4.83
CA VAL A 98 -11.18 10.15 3.96
C VAL A 98 -10.69 11.35 4.77
N GLU A 99 -9.41 11.70 4.66
CA GLU A 99 -8.80 12.87 5.30
C GLU A 99 -7.86 13.57 4.31
N ILE A 100 -7.86 14.90 4.30
CA ILE A 100 -6.94 15.71 3.50
C ILE A 100 -6.20 16.65 4.45
N GLU A 101 -4.87 16.55 4.45
CA GLU A 101 -3.97 17.47 5.13
C GLU A 101 -3.48 18.51 4.13
N TRP A 102 -3.81 19.77 4.41
CA TRP A 102 -3.43 20.90 3.56
C TRP A 102 -2.14 21.57 4.06
N PRO A 103 -1.31 22.12 3.17
CA PRO A 103 -0.09 22.80 3.56
C PRO A 103 -0.41 24.10 4.30
N GLU A 104 0.30 24.39 5.40
CA GLU A 104 0.05 25.57 6.25
C GLU A 104 0.21 26.92 5.51
N ASN A 105 0.93 26.92 4.39
CA ASN A 105 1.19 28.10 3.58
C ASN A 105 0.31 28.23 2.33
N LEU A 106 -0.70 27.36 2.17
CA LEU A 106 -1.76 27.54 1.19
C LEU A 106 -2.79 28.54 1.73
N ASP A 107 -3.24 29.49 0.91
CA ASP A 107 -4.30 30.41 1.32
C ASP A 107 -5.68 29.73 1.34
N GLU A 108 -6.57 30.24 2.19
CA GLU A 108 -7.91 29.65 2.40
C GLU A 108 -8.77 29.67 1.13
N ASP A 109 -8.65 30.70 0.28
CA ASP A 109 -9.43 30.82 -0.96
C ASP A 109 -8.98 29.75 -1.98
N GLU A 110 -7.67 29.52 -2.12
CA GLU A 110 -7.14 28.45 -2.95
C GLU A 110 -7.46 27.06 -2.39
N GLN A 111 -7.40 26.89 -1.06
CA GLN A 111 -7.83 25.65 -0.43
C GLN A 111 -9.29 25.31 -0.74
N GLU A 112 -10.21 26.28 -0.64
CA GLU A 112 -11.63 26.10 -0.96
C GLU A 112 -11.80 25.73 -2.45
N ARG A 113 -11.09 26.41 -3.36
CA ARG A 113 -11.12 26.10 -4.79
C ARG A 113 -10.66 24.68 -5.10
N LEU A 114 -9.56 24.24 -4.50
CA LEU A 114 -9.03 22.89 -4.70
C LEU A 114 -9.95 21.84 -4.07
N GLN A 115 -10.54 22.13 -2.90
CA GLN A 115 -11.54 21.24 -2.28
C GLN A 115 -12.78 21.08 -3.17
N GLU A 116 -13.28 22.15 -3.79
CA GLU A 116 -14.40 22.07 -4.74
C GLU A 116 -14.06 21.18 -5.93
N LEU A 117 -12.84 21.30 -6.48
CA LEU A 117 -12.37 20.45 -7.57
C LEU A 117 -12.28 18.97 -7.15
N ILE A 118 -11.75 18.70 -5.96
CA ILE A 118 -11.67 17.34 -5.40
C ILE A 118 -13.07 16.76 -5.18
N ASP A 119 -14.01 17.56 -4.69
CA ASP A 119 -15.39 17.12 -4.43
C ASP A 119 -16.17 16.81 -5.72
N GLU A 120 -15.87 17.53 -6.82
CA GLU A 120 -16.53 17.34 -8.12
C GLU A 120 -15.89 16.20 -8.93
N ASP A 121 -14.56 16.21 -9.07
CA ASP A 121 -13.82 15.36 -10.01
C ASP A 121 -12.91 14.32 -9.33
N GLY A 122 -12.74 14.38 -8.00
CA GLY A 122 -11.86 13.49 -7.24
C GLY A 122 -10.44 14.02 -7.07
N ILE A 123 -9.64 13.37 -6.21
CA ILE A 123 -8.26 13.81 -5.90
C ILE A 123 -7.34 13.79 -7.14
N GLU A 124 -7.59 12.86 -8.06
CA GLU A 124 -6.84 12.68 -9.31
C GLU A 124 -6.91 13.93 -10.21
N ALA A 125 -7.97 14.74 -10.08
CA ALA A 125 -8.12 15.98 -10.83
C ALA A 125 -6.98 16.98 -10.53
N LEU A 126 -6.36 16.92 -9.36
CA LEU A 126 -5.20 17.74 -9.04
C LEU A 126 -4.00 17.40 -9.93
N GLU A 127 -3.77 16.12 -10.22
CA GLU A 127 -2.72 15.70 -11.14
C GLU A 127 -3.11 15.99 -12.59
N GLU A 128 -4.32 15.61 -12.99
CA GLU A 128 -4.74 15.68 -14.39
C GLU A 128 -4.99 17.10 -14.90
N GLN A 129 -5.44 18.02 -14.03
CA GLN A 129 -5.91 19.35 -14.42
C GLN A 129 -5.05 20.49 -13.84
N GLU A 130 -4.40 20.27 -12.70
CA GLU A 130 -3.70 21.30 -11.95
C GLU A 130 -2.17 21.05 -11.85
N ASP A 131 -1.62 20.08 -12.60
CA ASP A 131 -0.19 19.77 -12.66
C ASP A 131 0.45 19.41 -11.30
N TRP A 132 -0.32 18.87 -10.34
CA TRP A 132 0.27 18.30 -9.13
C TRP A 132 0.93 16.96 -9.43
N ALA A 133 2.11 16.70 -8.88
CA ALA A 133 2.73 15.38 -8.99
C ALA A 133 2.24 14.50 -7.83
N MET A 134 1.66 13.34 -8.13
CA MET A 134 1.12 12.41 -7.13
C MET A 134 2.01 11.18 -6.96
N GLU A 135 2.34 10.85 -5.72
CA GLU A 135 2.96 9.58 -5.34
C GLU A 135 2.07 8.87 -4.33
N SER A 136 1.64 7.65 -4.65
CA SER A 136 0.76 6.85 -3.79
C SER A 136 1.53 5.80 -3.02
N THR A 137 1.12 5.57 -1.78
CA THR A 137 1.64 4.52 -0.89
C THR A 137 0.46 3.82 -0.22
N THR A 138 0.53 2.50 -0.06
CA THR A 138 -0.51 1.73 0.64
C THR A 138 0.08 1.00 1.83
N TYR A 139 -0.38 1.35 3.02
CA TYR A 139 -0.01 0.69 4.26
C TYR A 139 -1.03 -0.37 4.65
N ILE A 140 -0.55 -1.56 4.99
CA ILE A 140 -1.37 -2.64 5.55
C ILE A 140 -0.82 -3.14 6.88
N TRP A 141 -1.68 -3.51 7.83
CA TRP A 141 -1.25 -3.94 9.16
C TRP A 141 -2.08 -5.08 9.75
N GLY A 142 -1.59 -5.64 10.86
CA GLY A 142 -2.17 -6.82 11.51
C GLY A 142 -1.74 -8.13 10.81
N PRO A 143 -2.51 -9.23 10.97
CA PRO A 143 -2.20 -10.50 10.31
C PRO A 143 -2.45 -10.45 8.80
N ILE A 144 -1.43 -10.81 8.03
CA ILE A 144 -1.42 -10.75 6.57
C ILE A 144 -1.31 -12.15 6.01
N LEU A 145 -2.28 -12.53 5.18
CA LEU A 145 -2.38 -13.82 4.52
C LEU A 145 -1.64 -13.79 3.18
N ILE A 146 -0.76 -14.76 2.95
CA ILE A 146 -0.04 -15.00 1.70
C ILE A 146 -0.42 -16.36 1.17
N GLU A 147 -0.92 -16.41 -0.07
CA GLU A 147 -1.36 -17.63 -0.76
C GLU A 147 -0.67 -17.76 -2.12
N GLY A 148 -0.27 -18.98 -2.47
CA GLY A 148 0.30 -19.31 -3.78
C GLY A 148 -0.47 -20.43 -4.47
N GLU A 149 -0.44 -20.48 -5.79
CA GLU A 149 -1.19 -21.47 -6.59
C GLU A 149 -0.78 -22.92 -6.31
N ASN A 150 0.43 -23.15 -5.81
CA ASN A 150 0.95 -24.45 -5.39
C ASN A 150 0.36 -24.97 -4.06
N GLY A 151 -0.62 -24.27 -3.49
CA GLY A 151 -1.22 -24.58 -2.19
C GLY A 151 -0.45 -24.04 -1.00
N TYR A 152 0.58 -23.21 -1.23
CA TYR A 152 1.24 -22.47 -0.16
C TYR A 152 0.25 -21.52 0.51
N ARG A 153 0.27 -21.51 1.84
CA ARG A 153 -0.56 -20.61 2.64
C ARG A 153 0.16 -20.29 3.95
N LYS A 154 0.36 -19.00 4.24
CA LYS A 154 0.96 -18.55 5.51
C LYS A 154 0.33 -17.24 5.94
N ILE A 155 0.17 -17.07 7.26
CA ILE A 155 -0.23 -15.80 7.85
C ILE A 155 0.97 -15.24 8.60
N ILE A 156 1.34 -14.00 8.31
CA ILE A 156 2.47 -13.31 8.92
C ILE A 156 2.02 -12.11 9.75
N VAL A 157 2.81 -11.77 10.77
CA VAL A 157 2.70 -10.56 11.59
C VAL A 157 4.10 -10.05 11.93
N ALA A 158 4.21 -8.79 12.31
CA ALA A 158 5.41 -8.27 12.95
C ALA A 158 5.53 -8.82 14.39
N ASP A 159 6.74 -9.15 14.81
CA ASP A 159 7.09 -9.25 16.23
C ASP A 159 7.44 -7.88 16.83
N ASP A 160 7.79 -7.86 18.12
CA ASP A 160 8.10 -6.62 18.87
C ASP A 160 9.28 -5.83 18.25
N ASP A 161 10.13 -6.48 17.47
CA ASP A 161 11.29 -5.88 16.81
C ASP A 161 11.01 -5.54 15.32
N GLY A 162 9.81 -5.83 14.83
CA GLY A 162 9.41 -5.64 13.43
C GLY A 162 9.88 -6.75 12.48
N ASN A 163 10.32 -7.90 13.00
CA ASN A 163 10.65 -9.05 12.15
C ASN A 163 9.39 -9.84 11.81
N ILE A 164 9.45 -10.55 10.67
CA ILE A 164 8.37 -11.46 10.29
C ILE A 164 8.28 -12.63 11.28
N SER A 165 7.11 -12.77 11.88
CA SER A 165 6.69 -13.93 12.67
C SER A 165 5.48 -14.61 12.03
N GLU A 166 5.26 -15.88 12.37
CA GLU A 166 4.10 -16.64 11.92
C GLU A 166 2.93 -16.41 12.88
N TYR A 167 1.81 -15.93 12.34
CA TYR A 167 0.59 -15.76 13.11
C TYR A 167 -0.06 -17.11 13.39
N LYS A 168 -0.22 -17.44 14.67
CA LYS A 168 -0.95 -18.62 15.12
C LYS A 168 -2.28 -18.15 15.68
N GLU A 169 -3.36 -18.49 14.99
CA GLU A 169 -4.72 -18.21 15.47
C GLU A 169 -4.99 -19.09 16.71
N GLU A 170 -4.78 -18.52 17.90
CA GLU A 170 -5.16 -19.20 19.13
C GLU A 170 -6.68 -19.37 19.13
N HIS A 171 -7.13 -20.62 18.96
CA HIS A 171 -8.54 -20.97 19.09
C HIS A 171 -8.94 -20.74 20.55
N ASN A 172 -9.47 -19.55 20.85
CA ASN A 172 -10.23 -19.32 22.07
C ASN A 172 -11.46 -20.23 22.01
N LYS A 173 -11.39 -21.35 22.75
CA LYS A 173 -12.50 -22.24 23.04
C LYS A 173 -13.49 -21.59 24.00
#